data_AF-A0A0H3CN74-F1
#
_entry.id   AF-A0A0H3CN74-F1
#
_cell.length_a   1.000
_cell.length_b   1.000
_cell.length_c   1.000
_cell.angle_alpha   90.00
_cell.angle_beta   90.00
_cell.angle_gamma   90.00
#
_symmetry.space_group_name_H-M   'P 1'
#
loop_
_entity.id
_entity.type
_entity.pdbx_description
1 polymer ?
#
loop_
_entity_poly.entity_id
_entity_poly.type
_entity_poly.pdbx_seq_one_letter_code
_entity_poly.pdbx_strand_id
1 'polypeptide(L)'
;MGKKICLLFIDWEAQFTCTIQHVNNMIAQYADVIEKCWWVALPLTSQNSLSQFQPEWQCWEPGKNWVRTPPEEAVTDPDYFSFYQPGMTFEAFVREFSDWFAKRRPAAMMIGIRADESYNRFLTIANARKQRFADDKPWTTVAPGGHAWYVYPLYDWKTADIWTWFAKTGGCYNPLYDLMFQAGVPPRYMRICEPFGPEQRQGLWLYHVVEPERWAAMCERVNGVHSGGVYAGQDNHFYGHRKILKPDALSWREYAMLLLDSMPHTTAEHYRNKIAIYLHWYQKRGMADIPDTQEGDIGAKDIPSWRRVCKVLLNNDYWCRALSFSPNKPRHYQRYSERMKSKRKEWGILCSSN
;
A
#
# COMPACT_ATOMS: atom_id res chain seq x y z
N MET A 1 -31.13 6.80 -22.90
CA MET A 1 -30.25 6.33 -21.80
C MET A 1 -29.62 7.57 -21.19
N GLY A 2 -29.78 7.76 -19.88
CA GLY A 2 -29.33 8.96 -19.15
C GLY A 2 -28.80 8.61 -17.75
N LYS A 3 -28.16 7.45 -17.62
CA LYS A 3 -27.57 7.02 -16.35
C LYS A 3 -26.24 7.76 -16.19
N LYS A 4 -26.09 8.46 -15.07
CA LYS A 4 -24.83 9.10 -14.70
C LYS A 4 -24.05 8.25 -13.70
N ILE A 5 -22.74 8.47 -13.62
CA ILE A 5 -21.83 7.88 -12.64
C ILE A 5 -21.15 8.97 -11.83
N CYS A 6 -20.70 8.65 -10.62
CA CYS A 6 -19.82 9.55 -9.88
C CYS A 6 -18.39 8.99 -9.88
N LEU A 7 -17.40 9.89 -9.88
CA LEU A 7 -15.98 9.55 -9.86
C LEU A 7 -15.38 9.93 -8.50
N LEU A 8 -14.61 9.03 -7.90
CA LEU A 8 -13.73 9.32 -6.78
C LEU A 8 -12.29 9.17 -7.26
N PHE A 9 -11.51 10.25 -7.18
CA PHE A 9 -10.09 10.25 -7.45
C PHE A 9 -9.33 10.61 -6.17
N ILE A 10 -8.47 9.71 -5.70
CA ILE A 10 -7.60 9.96 -4.55
C ILE A 10 -6.27 10.50 -5.05
N ASP A 11 -6.00 11.74 -4.70
CA ASP A 11 -4.79 12.45 -5.03
C ASP A 11 -3.71 12.20 -3.95
N TRP A 12 -2.59 11.59 -4.35
CA TRP A 12 -1.48 11.24 -3.47
C TRP A 12 -0.39 12.31 -3.46
N GLU A 13 -0.61 13.52 -3.97
CA GLU A 13 0.37 14.61 -4.06
C GLU A 13 1.47 14.34 -5.11
N ALA A 14 2.08 13.16 -5.08
CA ALA A 14 3.26 12.80 -5.85
C ALA A 14 2.98 11.93 -7.10
N GLN A 15 1.78 11.92 -7.68
CA GLN A 15 1.57 11.26 -8.97
C GLN A 15 2.29 11.98 -10.14
N PHE A 16 2.68 11.21 -11.15
CA PHE A 16 3.25 11.72 -12.41
C PHE A 16 2.33 12.74 -13.10
N THR A 17 2.91 13.75 -13.72
CA THR A 17 2.23 14.82 -14.47
C THR A 17 1.31 14.24 -15.54
N CYS A 18 1.83 13.32 -16.35
CA CYS A 18 1.06 12.65 -17.40
C CYS A 18 -0.14 11.86 -16.85
N THR A 19 -0.04 11.34 -15.62
CA THR A 19 -1.17 10.70 -14.94
C THR A 19 -2.25 11.72 -14.58
N ILE A 20 -1.87 12.84 -13.97
CA ILE A 20 -2.80 13.92 -13.62
C ILE A 20 -3.49 14.49 -14.87
N GLN A 21 -2.73 14.72 -15.94
CA GLN A 21 -3.27 15.16 -17.23
C GLN A 21 -4.23 14.14 -17.82
N HIS A 22 -3.89 12.85 -17.78
CA HIS A 22 -4.80 11.81 -18.26
C HIS A 22 -6.11 11.77 -17.46
N VAL A 23 -6.06 11.92 -16.13
CA VAL A 23 -7.28 11.99 -15.31
C VAL A 23 -8.14 13.19 -15.71
N ASN A 24 -7.55 14.38 -15.87
CA ASN A 24 -8.29 15.57 -16.34
C ASN A 24 -8.93 15.34 -17.71
N ASN A 25 -8.19 14.72 -18.64
CA ASN A 25 -8.72 14.37 -19.96
C ASN A 25 -9.90 13.39 -19.86
N MET A 26 -9.85 12.41 -18.95
CA MET A 26 -10.95 11.46 -18.73
C MET A 26 -12.18 12.15 -18.15
N ILE A 27 -11.99 13.05 -17.18
CA ILE A 27 -13.07 13.84 -16.60
C ILE A 27 -13.76 14.68 -17.68
N ALA A 28 -12.98 15.36 -18.54
CA ALA A 28 -13.52 16.17 -19.62
C ALA A 28 -14.23 15.33 -20.70
N GLN A 29 -13.60 14.23 -21.14
CA GLN A 29 -14.13 13.36 -22.19
C GLN A 29 -15.46 12.70 -21.81
N TYR A 30 -15.63 12.34 -20.53
CA TYR A 30 -16.82 11.67 -20.02
C TYR A 30 -17.72 12.58 -19.17
N ALA A 31 -17.61 13.90 -19.33
CA ALA A 31 -18.40 14.88 -18.58
C ALA A 31 -19.92 14.71 -18.82
N ASP A 32 -20.32 14.18 -19.97
CA ASP A 32 -21.70 13.87 -20.31
C ASP A 32 -22.29 12.70 -19.49
N VAL A 33 -21.45 11.85 -18.89
CA VAL A 33 -21.87 10.73 -18.04
C VAL A 33 -21.43 10.85 -16.58
N ILE A 34 -20.49 11.76 -16.27
CA ILE A 34 -20.08 12.04 -14.89
C ILE A 34 -21.06 13.03 -14.25
N GLU A 35 -21.72 12.64 -13.17
CA GLU A 35 -22.58 13.50 -12.34
C GLU A 35 -21.77 14.36 -11.39
N LYS A 36 -20.78 13.74 -10.75
CA LYS A 36 -19.92 14.39 -9.76
C LYS A 36 -18.55 13.72 -9.73
N CYS A 37 -17.51 14.54 -9.67
CA CYS A 37 -16.15 14.11 -9.42
C CYS A 37 -15.70 14.61 -8.04
N TRP A 38 -15.27 13.69 -7.18
CA TRP A 38 -14.54 14.00 -5.96
C TRP A 38 -13.06 13.83 -6.23
N TRP A 39 -12.37 14.93 -6.52
CA TRP A 39 -10.92 14.98 -6.50
C TRP A 39 -10.47 15.23 -5.07
N VAL A 40 -9.98 14.20 -4.37
CA VAL A 40 -9.65 14.27 -2.95
C VAL A 40 -8.17 14.55 -2.78
N ALA A 41 -7.84 15.75 -2.33
CA ALA A 41 -6.50 16.18 -1.94
C ALA A 41 -6.44 16.47 -0.43
N LEU A 42 -6.95 15.51 0.35
CA LEU A 42 -6.97 15.56 1.81
C LEU A 42 -5.75 14.83 2.39
N PRO A 43 -5.34 15.19 3.63
CA PRO A 43 -4.27 14.47 4.30
C PRO A 43 -4.61 13.00 4.57
N LEU A 44 -3.96 12.07 3.88
CA LEU A 44 -4.14 10.62 4.06
C LEU A 44 -2.81 9.94 4.35
N THR A 45 -2.81 9.07 5.35
CA THR A 45 -1.60 8.36 5.79
C THR A 45 -1.40 7.06 5.00
N SER A 46 -0.18 6.87 4.49
CA SER A 46 0.29 5.61 3.89
C SER A 46 1.64 5.19 4.50
N GLN A 47 2.03 3.96 4.22
CA GLN A 47 3.33 3.44 4.62
C GLN A 47 4.43 4.09 3.80
N ASN A 48 5.54 4.44 4.45
CA ASN A 48 6.78 4.77 3.78
C ASN A 48 7.75 3.59 3.97
N SER A 49 7.89 2.79 2.91
CA SER A 49 8.76 1.62 2.89
C SER A 49 10.23 1.96 2.57
N LEU A 50 10.58 3.25 2.51
CA LEU A 50 11.92 3.74 2.15
C LEU A 50 12.74 4.18 3.37
N SER A 51 12.11 4.38 4.53
CA SER A 51 12.79 4.90 5.71
C SER A 51 12.33 4.22 6.99
N GLN A 52 13.29 3.90 7.85
CA GLN A 52 13.05 3.45 9.21
C GLN A 52 12.85 4.62 10.19
N PHE A 53 13.21 5.85 9.78
CA PHE A 53 13.04 7.07 10.58
C PHE A 53 11.64 7.66 10.43
N GLN A 54 11.08 7.53 9.24
CA GLN A 54 9.71 7.95 8.91
C GLN A 54 9.02 6.76 8.23
N PRO A 55 8.52 5.78 9.00
CA PRO A 55 7.91 4.56 8.45
C PRO A 55 6.52 4.78 7.84
N GLU A 56 5.94 5.96 8.04
CA GLU A 56 4.66 6.39 7.49
C GLU A 56 4.81 7.83 7.00
N TRP A 57 4.06 8.17 5.96
CA TRP A 57 3.98 9.52 5.44
C TRP A 57 2.52 9.88 5.19
N GLN A 58 2.24 11.17 5.04
CA GLN A 58 0.90 11.68 4.77
C GLN A 58 0.96 12.56 3.54
N CYS A 59 0.19 12.26 2.49
CA CYS A 59 0.05 13.21 1.37
C CYS A 59 -0.68 14.47 1.85
N TRP A 60 -0.46 15.62 1.23
CA TRP A 60 -1.15 16.88 1.55
C TRP A 60 -1.07 17.30 3.03
N GLU A 61 -0.01 16.90 3.74
CA GLU A 61 0.18 17.18 5.17
C GLU A 61 0.29 18.71 5.40
N PRO A 62 -0.55 19.30 6.27
CA PRO A 62 -0.50 20.73 6.54
C PRO A 62 0.86 21.17 7.10
N GLY A 63 1.37 22.31 6.64
CA GLY A 63 2.65 22.88 7.10
C GLY A 63 3.91 22.22 6.49
N LYS A 64 3.75 21.37 5.46
CA LYS A 64 4.85 20.84 4.66
C LYS A 64 4.92 21.51 3.28
N ASN A 65 6.11 21.52 2.69
CA ASN A 65 6.30 21.88 1.29
C ASN A 65 5.81 20.71 0.42
N TRP A 66 4.67 20.87 -0.25
CA TRP A 66 4.10 19.81 -1.10
C TRP A 66 4.83 19.70 -2.45
N VAL A 67 4.81 18.50 -3.05
CA VAL A 67 5.44 18.23 -4.36
C VAL A 67 4.79 19.02 -5.49
N ARG A 68 3.50 19.37 -5.35
CA ARG A 68 2.75 20.23 -6.26
C ARG A 68 1.55 20.84 -5.54
N THR A 69 0.85 21.74 -6.22
CA THR A 69 -0.42 22.32 -5.77
C THR A 69 -1.59 21.39 -6.17
N PRO A 70 -2.63 21.23 -5.32
CA PRO A 70 -3.85 20.56 -5.74
C PRO A 70 -4.62 21.44 -6.75
N PRO A 71 -5.45 20.87 -7.64
CA PRO A 71 -6.31 21.67 -8.51
C PRO A 71 -7.37 22.43 -7.68
N GLU A 72 -7.90 23.52 -8.23
CA GLU A 72 -8.85 24.41 -7.52
C GLU A 72 -10.13 23.70 -7.09
N GLU A 73 -10.69 22.86 -7.97
CA GLU A 73 -11.85 22.01 -7.68
C GLU A 73 -11.59 20.82 -6.73
N ALA A 74 -10.36 20.64 -6.22
CA ALA A 74 -10.08 19.58 -5.27
C ALA A 74 -10.72 19.81 -3.91
N VAL A 75 -11.23 18.72 -3.31
CA VAL A 75 -11.60 18.68 -1.91
C VAL A 75 -10.32 18.72 -1.08
N THR A 76 -10.03 19.89 -0.51
CA THR A 76 -8.90 20.17 0.38
C THR A 76 -9.34 20.51 1.80
N ASP A 77 -10.62 20.83 2.00
CA ASP A 77 -11.22 21.11 3.30
C ASP A 77 -11.47 19.82 4.11
N PRO A 78 -10.82 19.64 5.28
CA PRO A 78 -11.04 18.50 6.16
C PRO A 78 -12.50 18.30 6.59
N ASP A 79 -13.32 19.35 6.62
CA ASP A 79 -14.71 19.29 7.11
C ASP A 79 -15.70 18.88 6.01
N TYR A 80 -15.25 18.72 4.75
CA TYR A 80 -16.11 18.37 3.62
C TYR A 80 -16.84 17.04 3.80
N PHE A 81 -16.13 16.03 4.33
CA PHE A 81 -16.69 14.71 4.60
C PHE A 81 -16.91 14.53 6.10
N SER A 82 -18.16 14.32 6.51
CA SER A 82 -18.51 14.13 7.93
C SER A 82 -17.85 12.93 8.61
N PHE A 83 -17.29 11.99 7.85
CA PHE A 83 -16.56 10.83 8.36
C PHE A 83 -15.05 11.03 8.40
N TYR A 84 -14.51 12.07 7.72
CA TYR A 84 -13.08 12.27 7.61
C TYR A 84 -12.47 12.55 8.98
N GLN A 85 -11.29 11.97 9.21
CA GLN A 85 -10.50 12.20 10.40
C GLN A 85 -9.06 12.47 9.97
N PRO A 86 -8.40 13.52 10.52
CA PRO A 86 -7.00 13.80 10.20
C PRO A 86 -6.12 12.55 10.40
N GLY A 87 -5.32 12.24 9.37
CA GLY A 87 -4.41 11.09 9.40
C GLY A 87 -5.08 9.71 9.31
N MET A 88 -6.33 9.65 8.83
CA MET A 88 -6.91 8.36 8.46
C MET A 88 -6.14 7.74 7.28
N THR A 89 -6.06 6.40 7.26
CA THR A 89 -5.41 5.71 6.15
C THR A 89 -6.31 5.71 4.91
N PHE A 90 -5.72 5.51 3.74
CA PHE A 90 -6.48 5.34 2.50
C PHE A 90 -7.53 4.23 2.60
N GLU A 91 -7.19 3.08 3.18
CA GLU A 91 -8.13 1.96 3.31
C GLU A 91 -9.32 2.30 4.22
N ALA A 92 -9.07 3.09 5.28
CA ALA A 92 -10.15 3.61 6.11
C ALA A 92 -11.01 4.61 5.31
N PHE A 93 -10.38 5.51 4.55
CA PHE A 93 -11.08 6.53 3.77
C PHE A 93 -12.04 5.92 2.75
N VAL A 94 -11.56 5.01 1.89
CA VAL A 94 -12.41 4.42 0.84
C VAL A 94 -13.55 3.59 1.41
N ARG A 95 -13.34 2.98 2.58
CA ARG A 95 -14.38 2.23 3.29
C ARG A 95 -15.47 3.16 3.83
N GLU A 96 -15.09 4.21 4.57
CA GLU A 96 -16.06 5.16 5.12
C GLU A 96 -16.75 5.98 4.01
N PHE A 97 -16.03 6.27 2.92
CA PHE A 97 -16.60 6.90 1.74
C PHE A 97 -17.71 6.05 1.12
N SER A 98 -17.54 4.73 1.03
CA SER A 98 -18.57 3.83 0.51
C SER A 98 -19.88 3.95 1.29
N ASP A 99 -19.81 3.97 2.63
CA ASP A 99 -20.98 4.09 3.50
C ASP A 99 -21.60 5.50 3.44
N TRP A 100 -20.76 6.53 3.45
CA TRP A 100 -21.18 7.92 3.32
C TRP A 100 -21.88 8.19 1.98
N PHE A 101 -21.33 7.68 0.88
CA PHE A 101 -21.92 7.79 -0.46
C PHE A 101 -23.23 7.02 -0.56
N ALA A 102 -23.27 5.82 0.05
CA ALA A 102 -24.46 4.99 0.05
C ALA A 102 -25.62 5.64 0.79
N LYS A 103 -25.42 6.48 1.83
CA LYS A 103 -26.52 7.13 2.57
C LYS A 103 -27.65 6.15 2.96
N ARG A 104 -27.30 4.91 3.34
CA ARG A 104 -28.22 3.80 3.64
C ARG A 104 -29.13 3.34 2.48
N ARG A 105 -28.88 3.78 1.25
CA ARG A 105 -29.51 3.22 0.02
C ARG A 105 -28.51 2.30 -0.71
N PRO A 106 -29.02 1.34 -1.51
CA PRO A 106 -28.16 0.52 -2.36
C PRO A 106 -27.23 1.36 -3.23
N ALA A 107 -25.92 1.10 -3.15
CA ALA A 107 -24.91 1.76 -3.96
C ALA A 107 -23.90 0.76 -4.53
N ALA A 108 -23.31 1.09 -5.69
CA ALA A 108 -22.27 0.30 -6.33
C ALA A 108 -20.96 1.09 -6.35
N MET A 109 -19.92 0.53 -5.76
CA MET A 109 -18.56 1.04 -5.79
C MET A 109 -17.76 0.26 -6.83
N MET A 110 -17.61 0.84 -8.02
CA MET A 110 -16.92 0.19 -9.14
C MET A 110 -15.41 0.37 -9.04
N ILE A 111 -14.67 -0.74 -9.11
CA ILE A 111 -13.22 -0.76 -9.00
C ILE A 111 -12.65 -1.65 -10.11
N GLY A 112 -11.68 -1.13 -10.87
CA GLY A 112 -11.05 -1.83 -12.00
C GLY A 112 -9.97 -2.85 -11.61
N ILE A 113 -10.13 -3.61 -10.51
CA ILE A 113 -9.19 -4.69 -10.18
C ILE A 113 -9.43 -5.91 -11.06
N ARG A 114 -8.36 -6.68 -11.30
CA ARG A 114 -8.39 -7.90 -12.11
C ARG A 114 -7.78 -9.07 -11.35
N ALA A 115 -8.35 -10.26 -11.49
CA ALA A 115 -7.84 -11.46 -10.82
C ALA A 115 -6.39 -11.80 -11.24
N ASP A 116 -6.03 -11.45 -12.47
CA ASP A 116 -4.68 -11.59 -13.06
C ASP A 116 -3.61 -10.73 -12.38
N GLU A 117 -3.98 -9.70 -11.60
CA GLU A 117 -3.01 -8.77 -11.00
C GLU A 117 -2.25 -9.36 -9.81
N SER A 118 -2.90 -10.21 -9.01
CA SER A 118 -2.25 -10.90 -7.89
C SER A 118 -3.14 -11.99 -7.30
N TYR A 119 -2.54 -12.90 -6.54
CA TYR A 119 -3.27 -13.90 -5.77
C TYR A 119 -4.33 -13.30 -4.83
N ASN A 120 -4.06 -12.14 -4.20
CA ASN A 120 -5.04 -11.47 -3.34
C ASN A 120 -6.24 -10.93 -4.14
N ARG A 121 -6.02 -10.43 -5.37
CA ARG A 121 -7.12 -10.03 -6.25
C ARG A 121 -7.92 -11.24 -6.71
N PHE A 122 -7.25 -12.33 -7.08
CA PHE A 122 -7.91 -13.60 -7.38
C PHE A 122 -8.79 -14.06 -6.21
N LEU A 123 -8.27 -14.10 -4.98
CA LEU A 123 -9.05 -14.48 -3.79
C LEU A 123 -10.21 -13.53 -3.51
N THR A 124 -10.07 -12.23 -3.80
CA THR A 124 -11.17 -11.26 -3.68
C THR A 124 -12.35 -11.65 -4.57
N ILE A 125 -12.07 -12.16 -5.77
CA ILE A 125 -13.09 -12.61 -6.72
C ILE A 125 -13.57 -14.03 -6.38
N ALA A 126 -12.67 -15.00 -6.28
CA ALA A 126 -12.92 -16.43 -6.15
C ALA A 126 -13.23 -16.90 -4.71
N ASN A 127 -13.79 -16.02 -3.87
CA ASN A 127 -14.23 -16.40 -2.52
C ASN A 127 -15.72 -16.77 -2.53
N ALA A 128 -16.02 -18.03 -2.20
CA ALA A 128 -17.39 -18.56 -2.12
C ALA A 128 -18.14 -18.12 -0.85
N ARG A 129 -17.43 -17.68 0.19
CA ARG A 129 -18.02 -17.28 1.47
C ARG A 129 -18.47 -15.81 1.52
N LYS A 130 -18.16 -15.02 0.48
CA LYS A 130 -18.50 -13.59 0.44
C LYS A 130 -19.97 -13.40 0.09
N GLN A 131 -20.61 -12.43 0.72
CA GLN A 131 -21.96 -12.03 0.34
C GLN A 131 -21.89 -11.23 -0.96
N ARG A 132 -22.52 -11.75 -2.00
CA ARG A 132 -22.59 -11.16 -3.34
C ARG A 132 -23.85 -10.33 -3.49
N PHE A 133 -23.92 -9.51 -4.54
CA PHE A 133 -25.17 -8.83 -4.90
C PHE A 133 -26.21 -9.82 -5.45
N ALA A 134 -25.77 -10.79 -6.25
CA ALA A 134 -26.59 -11.87 -6.80
C ALA A 134 -25.72 -13.10 -7.10
N ASP A 135 -26.34 -14.28 -7.21
CA ASP A 135 -25.64 -15.55 -7.45
C ASP A 135 -24.88 -15.57 -8.78
N ASP A 136 -25.45 -14.94 -9.81
CA ASP A 136 -24.89 -14.81 -11.15
C ASP A 136 -23.82 -13.70 -11.27
N LYS A 137 -23.46 -13.04 -10.15
CA LYS A 137 -22.50 -11.92 -10.12
C LYS A 137 -21.36 -12.19 -9.14
N PRO A 138 -20.48 -13.16 -9.44
CA PRO A 138 -19.37 -13.56 -8.56
C PRO A 138 -18.33 -12.46 -8.34
N TRP A 139 -18.30 -11.44 -9.20
CA TRP A 139 -17.42 -10.27 -9.14
C TRP A 139 -17.97 -9.13 -8.28
N THR A 140 -18.97 -9.40 -7.44
CA THR A 140 -19.51 -8.42 -6.48
C THR A 140 -19.26 -8.86 -5.04
N THR A 141 -19.18 -7.91 -4.12
CA THR A 141 -19.01 -8.19 -2.68
C THR A 141 -19.65 -7.07 -1.88
N VAL A 142 -20.45 -7.41 -0.88
CA VAL A 142 -21.03 -6.41 0.03
C VAL A 142 -19.91 -5.62 0.73
N ALA A 143 -20.06 -4.30 0.79
CA ALA A 143 -19.20 -3.45 1.58
C ALA A 143 -19.53 -3.62 3.08
N PRO A 144 -18.56 -3.40 3.98
CA PRO A 144 -18.87 -3.17 5.39
C PRO A 144 -19.95 -2.10 5.50
N GLY A 145 -21.00 -2.32 6.30
CA GLY A 145 -22.16 -1.41 6.38
C GLY A 145 -23.43 -1.93 5.67
N GLY A 146 -23.32 -2.87 4.74
CA GLY A 146 -24.46 -3.61 4.17
C GLY A 146 -25.33 -2.86 3.16
N HIS A 147 -24.98 -1.61 2.83
CA HIS A 147 -25.74 -0.77 1.89
C HIS A 147 -25.04 -0.55 0.55
N ALA A 148 -23.75 -0.87 0.46
CA ALA A 148 -22.98 -0.75 -0.78
C ALA A 148 -22.41 -2.11 -1.21
N TRP A 149 -22.11 -2.24 -2.49
CA TRP A 149 -21.41 -3.38 -3.07
C TRP A 149 -20.18 -2.90 -3.82
N TYR A 150 -19.04 -3.51 -3.52
CA TYR A 150 -17.88 -3.44 -4.39
C TYR A 150 -18.16 -4.28 -5.64
N VAL A 151 -17.91 -3.67 -6.79
CA VAL A 151 -18.21 -4.19 -8.12
C VAL A 151 -16.90 -4.18 -8.92
N TYR A 152 -16.55 -5.32 -9.51
CA TYR A 152 -15.29 -5.49 -10.26
C TYR A 152 -15.57 -5.86 -11.73
N PRO A 153 -15.86 -4.89 -12.62
CA PRO A 153 -16.31 -5.19 -13.99
C PRO A 153 -15.26 -5.87 -14.87
N LEU A 154 -13.97 -5.64 -14.60
CA LEU A 154 -12.84 -6.14 -15.39
C LEU A 154 -12.18 -7.37 -14.74
N TYR A 155 -12.86 -8.02 -13.79
CA TYR A 155 -12.25 -9.02 -12.91
C TYR A 155 -11.55 -10.18 -13.63
N ASP A 156 -12.03 -10.59 -14.80
CA ASP A 156 -11.54 -11.70 -15.61
C ASP A 156 -10.61 -11.27 -16.76
N TRP A 157 -10.43 -9.96 -16.96
CA TRP A 157 -9.54 -9.44 -18.00
C TRP A 157 -8.07 -9.66 -17.65
N LYS A 158 -7.32 -10.17 -18.61
CA LYS A 158 -5.86 -10.29 -18.54
C LYS A 158 -5.20 -9.02 -19.03
N THR A 159 -3.92 -8.90 -18.74
CA THR A 159 -3.12 -7.74 -19.20
C THR A 159 -3.15 -7.62 -20.73
N ALA A 160 -3.13 -8.73 -21.45
CA ALA A 160 -3.25 -8.74 -22.91
C ALA A 160 -4.62 -8.24 -23.41
N ASP A 161 -5.71 -8.52 -22.69
CA ASP A 161 -7.06 -8.09 -23.08
C ASP A 161 -7.19 -6.57 -23.04
N ILE A 162 -6.65 -5.94 -21.98
CA ILE A 162 -6.60 -4.47 -21.82
C ILE A 162 -5.88 -3.82 -23.01
N TRP A 163 -4.66 -4.28 -23.30
CA TRP A 163 -3.87 -3.71 -24.39
C TRP A 163 -4.46 -4.00 -25.78
N THR A 164 -5.06 -5.18 -25.97
CA THR A 164 -5.79 -5.50 -27.21
C THR A 164 -6.99 -4.59 -27.40
N TRP A 165 -7.72 -4.27 -26.33
CA TRP A 165 -8.86 -3.36 -26.39
C TRP A 165 -8.42 -1.95 -26.80
N PHE A 166 -7.37 -1.39 -26.19
CA PHE A 166 -6.83 -0.08 -26.58
C PHE A 166 -6.36 -0.08 -28.04
N ALA A 167 -5.62 -1.11 -28.47
CA ALA A 167 -5.15 -1.23 -29.84
C ALA A 167 -6.29 -1.31 -30.88
N LYS A 168 -7.39 -2.02 -30.54
CA LYS A 168 -8.55 -2.17 -31.44
C LYS A 168 -9.46 -0.96 -31.48
N THR A 169 -9.65 -0.29 -30.35
CA THR A 169 -10.61 0.81 -30.22
C THR A 169 -10.01 2.17 -30.53
N GLY A 170 -8.69 2.32 -30.42
CA GLY A 170 -8.03 3.62 -30.46
C GLY A 170 -8.36 4.49 -29.24
N GLY A 171 -8.90 3.90 -28.16
CA GLY A 171 -9.14 4.61 -26.91
C GLY A 171 -7.85 5.18 -26.32
N CYS A 172 -7.93 6.31 -25.64
CA CYS A 172 -6.75 6.89 -24.99
C CYS A 172 -6.49 6.24 -23.62
N TYR A 173 -5.21 6.09 -23.30
CA TYR A 173 -4.71 5.60 -22.02
C TYR A 173 -3.66 6.58 -21.48
N ASN A 174 -3.19 6.34 -20.26
CA ASN A 174 -2.19 7.18 -19.62
C ASN A 174 -0.85 7.12 -20.39
N PRO A 175 -0.33 8.23 -20.95
CA PRO A 175 0.92 8.24 -21.71
C PRO A 175 2.14 7.75 -20.93
N LEU A 176 2.05 7.71 -19.59
CA LEU A 176 3.10 7.13 -18.75
C LEU A 176 3.45 5.69 -19.14
N TYR A 177 2.49 4.90 -19.62
CA TYR A 177 2.76 3.53 -20.02
C TYR A 177 3.71 3.43 -21.21
N ASP A 178 3.63 4.37 -22.16
CA ASP A 178 4.57 4.46 -23.28
C ASP A 178 5.96 4.85 -22.79
N LEU A 179 6.05 5.80 -21.86
CA LEU A 179 7.31 6.22 -21.26
C LEU A 179 7.95 5.08 -20.45
N MET A 180 7.15 4.31 -19.70
CA MET A 180 7.61 3.11 -19.02
C MET A 180 8.12 2.06 -20.01
N PHE A 181 7.41 1.84 -21.12
CA PHE A 181 7.84 0.92 -22.17
C PHE A 181 9.16 1.35 -22.80
N GLN A 182 9.29 2.63 -23.16
CA GLN A 182 10.51 3.22 -23.71
C GLN A 182 11.69 3.14 -22.73
N ALA A 183 11.42 3.26 -21.42
CA ALA A 183 12.40 3.06 -20.36
C ALA A 183 12.73 1.57 -20.09
N GLY A 184 12.15 0.64 -20.85
CA GLY A 184 12.43 -0.80 -20.75
C GLY A 184 11.71 -1.52 -19.61
N VAL A 185 10.68 -0.91 -19.01
CA VAL A 185 9.88 -1.54 -17.96
C VAL A 185 9.01 -2.64 -18.59
N PRO A 186 9.14 -3.91 -18.15
CA PRO A 186 8.26 -4.96 -18.65
C PRO A 186 6.79 -4.68 -18.29
N PRO A 187 5.81 -5.01 -19.15
CA PRO A 187 4.39 -4.71 -18.91
C PRO A 187 3.86 -5.14 -17.53
N ARG A 188 4.33 -6.28 -17.00
CA ARG A 188 3.95 -6.77 -15.66
C ARG A 188 4.40 -5.87 -14.49
N TYR A 189 5.36 -4.98 -14.72
CA TYR A 189 5.92 -4.06 -13.73
C TYR A 189 5.52 -2.61 -13.99
N MET A 190 4.70 -2.34 -15.01
CA MET A 190 4.15 -1.01 -15.28
C MET A 190 3.00 -0.69 -14.30
N ARG A 191 3.36 -0.42 -13.06
CA ARG A 191 2.42 -0.11 -11.99
C ARG A 191 2.41 1.39 -11.72
N ILE A 192 1.22 1.96 -11.53
CA ILE A 192 1.03 3.34 -11.08
C ILE A 192 0.29 3.26 -9.74
N CYS A 193 0.88 3.82 -8.69
CA CYS A 193 0.34 3.80 -7.34
C CYS A 193 0.96 4.92 -6.50
N GLU A 194 0.58 5.00 -5.23
CA GLU A 194 1.29 5.79 -4.22
C GLU A 194 2.78 5.38 -4.20
N PRO A 195 3.73 6.33 -4.34
CA PRO A 195 5.10 6.02 -4.77
C PRO A 195 6.01 5.41 -3.69
N PHE A 196 5.70 5.57 -2.41
CA PHE A 196 6.61 5.22 -1.31
C PHE A 196 6.22 3.93 -0.58
N GLY A 197 5.05 3.38 -0.89
CA GLY A 197 4.59 2.08 -0.43
C GLY A 197 5.40 0.89 -0.95
N PRO A 198 5.26 -0.29 -0.32
CA PRO A 198 6.10 -1.46 -0.58
C PRO A 198 5.96 -2.01 -1.99
N GLU A 199 4.79 -1.88 -2.63
CA GLU A 199 4.56 -2.35 -3.99
C GLU A 199 5.15 -1.42 -5.06
N GLN A 200 5.14 -0.10 -4.83
CA GLN A 200 5.48 0.88 -5.86
C GLN A 200 6.92 1.36 -5.79
N ARG A 201 7.59 1.26 -4.63
CA ARG A 201 8.98 1.74 -4.46
C ARG A 201 9.95 1.22 -5.52
N GLN A 202 9.70 0.05 -6.11
CA GLN A 202 10.53 -0.51 -7.19
C GLN A 202 10.53 0.33 -8.47
N GLY A 203 9.47 1.08 -8.71
CA GLY A 203 9.36 2.01 -9.83
C GLY A 203 9.83 3.42 -9.49
N LEU A 204 10.34 3.69 -8.29
CA LEU A 204 10.66 5.05 -7.86
C LEU A 204 11.77 5.69 -8.71
N TRP A 205 12.70 4.89 -9.24
CA TRP A 205 13.72 5.34 -10.19
C TRP A 205 13.15 5.99 -11.46
N LEU A 206 11.92 5.63 -11.85
CA LEU A 206 11.27 6.21 -13.03
C LEU A 206 10.96 7.69 -12.84
N TYR A 207 10.75 8.17 -11.61
CA TYR A 207 10.54 9.61 -11.37
C TYR A 207 11.77 10.42 -11.76
N HIS A 208 12.97 9.90 -11.50
CA HIS A 208 14.20 10.57 -11.91
C HIS A 208 14.34 10.66 -13.44
N VAL A 209 13.78 9.70 -14.18
CA VAL A 209 13.88 9.64 -15.65
C VAL A 209 12.75 10.44 -16.31
N VAL A 210 11.53 10.35 -15.77
CA VAL A 210 10.30 10.85 -16.41
C VAL A 210 9.85 12.20 -15.82
N GLU A 211 10.21 12.53 -14.58
CA GLU A 211 9.79 13.74 -13.86
C GLU A 211 10.96 14.38 -13.09
N PRO A 212 12.09 14.71 -13.75
CA PRO A 212 13.29 15.22 -13.07
C PRO A 212 13.01 16.50 -12.27
N GLU A 213 12.10 17.36 -12.76
CA GLU A 213 11.68 18.59 -12.07
C GLU A 213 11.07 18.32 -10.69
N ARG A 214 10.29 17.22 -10.55
CA ARG A 214 9.58 16.90 -9.30
C ARG A 214 10.42 16.06 -8.35
N TRP A 215 11.49 15.45 -8.85
CA TRP A 215 12.34 14.57 -8.06
C TRP A 215 12.91 15.26 -6.82
N ALA A 216 13.41 16.48 -6.97
CA ALA A 216 13.95 17.26 -5.86
C ALA A 216 12.90 17.52 -4.77
N ALA A 217 11.69 17.95 -5.17
CA ALA A 217 10.58 18.18 -4.24
C ALA A 217 10.16 16.88 -3.53
N MET A 218 10.13 15.74 -4.23
CA MET A 218 9.86 14.44 -3.61
C MET A 218 10.94 14.05 -2.58
N CYS A 219 12.21 14.32 -2.88
CA CYS A 219 13.33 14.03 -1.97
C CYS A 219 13.28 14.88 -0.70
N GLU A 220 12.86 16.14 -0.81
CA GLU A 220 12.62 17.01 0.34
C GLU A 220 11.38 16.57 1.13
N ARG A 221 10.34 16.11 0.42
CA ARG A 221 9.03 15.81 1.00
C ARG A 221 8.99 14.57 1.88
N VAL A 222 9.66 13.49 1.47
CA VAL A 222 9.57 12.17 2.14
C VAL A 222 10.96 11.59 2.37
N ASN A 223 11.23 11.20 3.61
CA ASN A 223 12.51 10.60 3.97
C ASN A 223 12.74 9.28 3.23
N GLY A 224 13.95 9.10 2.73
CA GLY A 224 14.37 7.87 2.06
C GLY A 224 14.05 7.83 0.56
N VAL A 225 13.39 8.84 -0.02
CA VAL A 225 13.09 8.88 -1.46
C VAL A 225 14.33 8.72 -2.33
N HIS A 226 15.41 9.46 -2.02
CA HIS A 226 16.66 9.34 -2.77
C HIS A 226 17.24 7.92 -2.69
N SER A 227 17.35 7.36 -1.48
CA SER A 227 17.81 5.98 -1.28
C SER A 227 16.89 4.96 -1.96
N GLY A 228 15.58 5.19 -2.00
CA GLY A 228 14.62 4.39 -2.75
C GLY A 228 14.88 4.44 -4.26
N GLY A 229 15.09 5.64 -4.82
CA GLY A 229 15.40 5.80 -6.25
C GLY A 229 16.66 5.05 -6.68
N VAL A 230 17.67 4.99 -5.81
CA VAL A 230 18.93 4.26 -6.08
C VAL A 230 18.80 2.76 -5.82
N TYR A 231 18.20 2.37 -4.69
CA TYR A 231 18.32 1.00 -4.17
C TYR A 231 17.04 0.17 -4.23
N ALA A 232 15.86 0.77 -4.35
CA ALA A 232 14.60 0.03 -4.43
C ALA A 232 14.34 -0.56 -5.81
N GLY A 233 15.05 -0.06 -6.83
CA GLY A 233 15.07 -0.60 -8.18
C GLY A 233 15.63 -2.02 -8.28
N GLN A 234 15.96 -2.43 -9.51
CA GLN A 234 16.32 -3.81 -9.89
C GLN A 234 17.19 -4.59 -8.88
N ASP A 235 17.00 -5.91 -8.84
CA ASP A 235 17.67 -6.99 -8.08
C ASP A 235 18.77 -6.62 -7.05
N ASN A 236 18.44 -5.68 -6.16
CA ASN A 236 19.33 -5.24 -5.10
C ASN A 236 18.94 -5.90 -3.76
N HIS A 237 19.95 -6.27 -2.98
CA HIS A 237 19.82 -6.87 -1.66
C HIS A 237 19.43 -5.86 -0.56
N PHE A 238 19.54 -4.55 -0.81
CA PHE A 238 19.34 -3.50 0.20
C PHE A 238 18.00 -3.62 0.96
N TYR A 239 16.88 -3.73 0.23
CA TYR A 239 15.56 -3.88 0.85
C TYR A 239 15.15 -5.34 1.07
N GLY A 240 16.01 -6.32 0.78
CA GLY A 240 15.70 -7.74 1.01
C GLY A 240 14.46 -8.28 0.29
N HIS A 241 14.12 -7.74 -0.89
CA HIS A 241 12.87 -8.07 -1.58
C HIS A 241 12.85 -9.51 -2.12
N ARG A 242 13.86 -9.88 -2.92
CA ARG A 242 14.01 -11.22 -3.51
C ARG A 242 15.01 -12.09 -2.75
N LYS A 243 16.20 -11.54 -2.54
CA LYS A 243 17.31 -12.19 -1.85
C LYS A 243 17.77 -11.30 -0.70
N ILE A 244 18.11 -11.94 0.42
CA ILE A 244 18.62 -11.30 1.62
C ILE A 244 20.01 -11.83 1.89
N LEU A 245 20.90 -10.92 2.28
CA LEU A 245 22.25 -11.22 2.71
C LEU A 245 22.38 -10.88 4.19
N LYS A 246 23.25 -11.62 4.87
CA LYS A 246 23.71 -11.33 6.23
C LYS A 246 25.22 -11.56 6.27
N PRO A 247 25.95 -10.94 7.21
CA PRO A 247 27.34 -11.33 7.46
C PRO A 247 27.46 -12.82 7.78
N ASP A 248 28.49 -13.48 7.25
CA ASP A 248 28.69 -14.93 7.42
C ASP A 248 28.86 -15.33 8.89
N ALA A 249 29.47 -14.45 9.68
CA ALA A 249 29.74 -14.67 11.10
C ALA A 249 28.50 -14.63 12.01
N LEU A 250 27.33 -14.19 11.53
CA LEU A 250 26.11 -14.07 12.33
C LEU A 250 25.09 -15.15 11.97
N SER A 251 24.37 -15.70 12.93
CA SER A 251 23.09 -16.37 12.69
C SER A 251 22.02 -15.38 12.18
N TRP A 252 20.89 -15.87 11.67
CA TRP A 252 19.78 -14.98 11.29
C TRP A 252 19.17 -14.32 12.52
N ARG A 253 19.13 -15.03 13.66
CA ARG A 253 18.69 -14.47 14.93
C ARG A 253 19.58 -13.30 15.38
N GLU A 254 20.89 -13.48 15.39
CA GLU A 254 21.84 -12.41 15.74
C GLU A 254 21.76 -11.25 14.77
N TYR A 255 21.62 -11.53 13.47
CA TYR A 255 21.43 -10.47 12.48
C TYR A 255 20.12 -9.69 12.68
N ALA A 256 19.03 -10.36 13.07
CA ALA A 256 17.78 -9.68 13.41
C ALA A 256 17.96 -8.72 14.60
N MET A 257 18.74 -9.13 15.63
CA MET A 257 19.05 -8.25 16.76
C MET A 257 19.89 -7.05 16.32
N LEU A 258 20.94 -7.29 15.52
CA LEU A 258 21.76 -6.21 14.96
C LEU A 258 20.92 -5.17 14.19
N LEU A 259 20.00 -5.62 13.34
CA LEU A 259 19.12 -4.74 12.58
C LEU A 259 18.23 -3.90 13.52
N LEU A 260 17.63 -4.52 14.53
CA LEU A 260 16.79 -3.85 15.53
C LEU A 260 17.58 -2.83 16.36
N ASP A 261 18.84 -3.12 16.67
CA ASP A 261 19.69 -2.25 17.48
C ASP A 261 20.27 -1.09 16.65
N SER A 262 20.39 -1.26 15.33
CA SER A 262 20.88 -0.21 14.41
C SER A 262 19.83 0.80 13.94
N MET A 263 18.54 0.51 14.12
CA MET A 263 17.44 1.35 13.62
C MET A 263 16.94 2.34 14.70
N PRO A 264 16.14 3.35 14.34
CA PRO A 264 15.61 4.32 15.31
C PRO A 264 14.83 3.64 16.43
N HIS A 265 15.05 4.07 17.67
CA HIS A 265 14.51 3.41 18.87
C HIS A 265 12.99 3.18 18.83
N THR A 266 12.22 4.16 18.35
CA THR A 266 10.76 4.06 18.22
C THR A 266 10.34 2.95 17.25
N THR A 267 10.98 2.89 16.09
CA THR A 267 10.75 1.87 15.06
C THR A 267 11.21 0.49 15.53
N ALA A 268 12.39 0.41 16.17
CA ALA A 268 12.89 -0.82 16.78
C ALA A 268 11.90 -1.39 17.80
N GLU A 269 11.40 -0.56 18.72
CA GLU A 269 10.44 -0.99 19.74
C GLU A 269 9.12 -1.49 19.15
N HIS A 270 8.65 -0.86 18.08
CA HIS A 270 7.48 -1.33 17.34
C HIS A 270 7.70 -2.74 16.76
N TYR A 271 8.84 -2.96 16.08
CA TYR A 271 9.18 -4.27 15.56
C TYR A 271 9.36 -5.30 16.67
N ARG A 272 10.06 -4.97 17.76
CA ARG A 272 10.20 -5.88 18.91
C ARG A 272 8.85 -6.27 19.49
N ASN A 273 7.89 -5.34 19.60
CA ASN A 273 6.52 -5.64 20.02
C ASN A 273 5.82 -6.66 19.11
N LYS A 274 5.92 -6.49 17.79
CA LYS A 274 5.30 -7.39 16.80
C LYS A 274 6.00 -8.75 16.78
N ILE A 275 7.33 -8.78 16.73
CA ILE A 275 8.12 -10.01 16.74
C ILE A 275 7.89 -10.80 18.02
N ALA A 276 7.79 -10.14 19.18
CA ALA A 276 7.49 -10.84 20.43
C ALA A 276 6.12 -11.54 20.42
N ILE A 277 5.09 -10.91 19.83
CA ILE A 277 3.78 -11.56 19.65
C ILE A 277 3.92 -12.79 18.74
N TYR A 278 4.67 -12.65 17.65
CA TYR A 278 4.90 -13.71 16.69
C TYR A 278 5.56 -14.92 17.37
N LEU A 279 6.67 -14.69 18.07
CA LEU A 279 7.39 -15.72 18.83
C LEU A 279 6.50 -16.38 19.88
N HIS A 280 5.78 -15.58 20.68
CA HIS A 280 4.91 -16.10 21.73
C HIS A 280 3.76 -16.95 21.16
N TRP A 281 3.24 -16.62 19.98
CA TRP A 281 2.21 -17.40 19.31
C TRP A 281 2.70 -18.82 18.95
N TYR A 282 3.94 -18.94 18.47
CA TYR A 282 4.56 -20.23 18.17
C TYR A 282 4.93 -21.01 19.43
N GLN A 283 5.39 -20.33 20.48
CA GLN A 283 5.62 -20.94 21.80
C GLN A 283 4.36 -21.64 22.34
N LYS A 284 3.20 -20.99 22.24
CA LYS A 284 1.92 -21.60 22.64
C LYS A 284 1.52 -22.83 21.82
N ARG A 285 2.13 -23.03 20.65
CA ARG A 285 1.90 -24.17 19.76
C ARG A 285 2.99 -25.24 19.87
N GLY A 286 3.83 -25.16 20.90
CA GLY A 286 4.87 -26.16 21.17
C GLY A 286 6.22 -25.88 20.52
N MET A 287 6.40 -24.73 19.87
CA MET A 287 7.68 -24.31 19.29
C MET A 287 8.38 -23.33 20.24
N ALA A 288 9.30 -23.84 21.07
CA ALA A 288 9.99 -23.05 22.10
C ALA A 288 10.72 -21.81 21.54
N ASP A 289 11.35 -21.97 20.36
CA ASP A 289 11.90 -20.88 19.55
C ASP A 289 11.71 -21.21 18.06
N ILE A 290 11.67 -20.18 17.22
CA ILE A 290 11.63 -20.35 15.76
C ILE A 290 13.05 -20.65 15.24
N PRO A 291 13.20 -21.49 14.20
CA PRO A 291 14.51 -21.81 13.64
C PRO A 291 15.12 -20.61 12.88
N ASP A 292 16.43 -20.64 12.64
CA ASP A 292 17.11 -19.63 11.82
C ASP A 292 16.60 -19.60 10.38
N THR A 293 16.39 -20.78 9.78
CA THR A 293 15.89 -20.94 8.41
C THR A 293 14.94 -22.12 8.28
N GLN A 294 14.00 -22.06 7.33
CA GLN A 294 13.24 -23.20 6.83
C GLN A 294 13.08 -23.14 5.30
N GLU A 295 12.77 -24.26 4.68
CA GLU A 295 12.45 -24.29 3.26
C GLU A 295 11.24 -23.39 2.95
N GLY A 296 11.39 -22.49 1.97
CA GLY A 296 10.31 -21.59 1.55
C GLY A 296 9.95 -20.46 2.52
N ASP A 297 10.70 -20.25 3.61
CA ASP A 297 10.40 -19.26 4.65
C ASP A 297 10.40 -17.79 4.23
N ILE A 298 11.01 -17.47 3.08
CA ILE A 298 10.98 -16.14 2.46
C ILE A 298 9.89 -16.02 1.38
N GLY A 299 9.09 -17.07 1.17
CA GLY A 299 7.99 -17.12 0.22
C GLY A 299 6.70 -16.46 0.73
N ALA A 300 5.62 -16.63 -0.05
CA ALA A 300 4.33 -16.04 0.27
C ALA A 300 3.64 -16.66 1.51
N LYS A 301 3.91 -17.93 1.81
CA LYS A 301 3.39 -18.61 3.01
C LYS A 301 4.13 -18.12 4.25
N ASP A 302 3.41 -17.98 5.35
CA ASP A 302 3.99 -17.68 6.66
C ASP A 302 4.58 -18.95 7.28
N ILE A 303 5.89 -19.13 7.06
CA ILE A 303 6.68 -20.21 7.64
C ILE A 303 7.68 -19.54 8.59
N PRO A 304 7.68 -19.88 9.90
CA PRO A 304 8.40 -19.10 10.91
C PRO A 304 9.91 -19.31 10.85
N SER A 305 10.67 -18.23 10.65
CA SER A 305 12.11 -18.28 10.82
C SER A 305 12.69 -16.91 11.14
N TRP A 306 13.86 -16.88 11.77
CA TRP A 306 14.60 -15.64 11.96
C TRP A 306 15.01 -15.00 10.63
N ARG A 307 15.24 -15.81 9.59
CA ARG A 307 15.45 -15.33 8.21
C ARG A 307 14.24 -14.54 7.69
N ARG A 308 13.02 -15.00 7.95
CA ARG A 308 11.77 -14.27 7.61
C ARG A 308 11.64 -12.98 8.42
N VAL A 309 12.00 -13.00 9.70
CA VAL A 309 12.04 -11.78 10.55
C VAL A 309 13.02 -10.76 9.97
N CYS A 310 14.23 -11.17 9.59
CA CYS A 310 15.19 -10.28 8.91
C CYS A 310 14.63 -9.70 7.61
N LYS A 311 13.93 -10.52 6.82
CA LYS A 311 13.27 -10.06 5.60
C LYS A 311 12.25 -8.94 5.88
N VAL A 312 11.46 -9.06 6.94
CA VAL A 312 10.48 -8.02 7.34
C VAL A 312 11.18 -6.72 7.72
N LEU A 313 12.26 -6.79 8.51
CA LEU A 313 13.03 -5.64 8.94
C LEU A 313 13.69 -4.91 7.75
N LEU A 314 14.35 -5.66 6.85
CA LEU A 314 15.01 -5.11 5.67
C LEU A 314 14.03 -4.52 4.65
N ASN A 315 12.84 -5.11 4.52
CA ASN A 315 11.82 -4.57 3.63
C ASN A 315 11.17 -3.29 4.16
N ASN A 316 11.49 -2.83 5.37
CA ASN A 316 10.75 -1.78 6.07
C ASN A 316 9.24 -2.09 6.08
N ASP A 317 8.87 -3.37 6.23
CA ASP A 317 7.47 -3.80 6.38
C ASP A 317 7.02 -3.42 7.79
N TYR A 318 6.73 -2.12 7.98
CA TYR A 318 6.45 -1.54 9.29
C TYR A 318 5.35 -2.30 9.99
N TRP A 319 4.29 -2.71 9.29
CA TRP A 319 3.18 -3.41 9.92
C TRP A 319 3.40 -4.92 10.11
N CYS A 320 4.55 -5.46 9.68
CA CYS A 320 4.90 -6.87 9.71
C CYS A 320 3.86 -7.75 8.99
N ARG A 321 3.35 -7.29 7.83
CA ARG A 321 2.39 -8.03 7.01
C ARG A 321 2.90 -9.42 6.64
N ALA A 322 4.20 -9.57 6.39
CA ALA A 322 4.80 -10.87 6.10
C ALA A 322 4.82 -11.82 7.32
N LEU A 323 4.67 -11.32 8.55
CA LEU A 323 4.48 -12.13 9.77
C LEU A 323 2.99 -12.25 10.16
N SER A 324 2.09 -12.15 9.17
CA SER A 324 0.63 -12.27 9.33
C SER A 324 -0.02 -11.20 10.20
N PHE A 325 0.61 -10.04 10.38
CA PHE A 325 -0.02 -8.91 11.07
C PHE A 325 -0.80 -8.03 10.10
N SER A 326 -1.87 -7.42 10.62
CA SER A 326 -2.56 -6.32 9.96
C SER A 326 -2.12 -4.97 10.54
N PRO A 327 -2.24 -3.87 9.78
CA PRO A 327 -2.06 -2.52 10.31
C PRO A 327 -2.94 -2.27 11.54
N ASN A 328 -2.37 -1.62 12.56
CA ASN A 328 -3.15 -1.26 13.74
C ASN A 328 -3.96 0.02 13.45
N LYS A 329 -5.15 0.16 14.05
CA LYS A 329 -5.89 1.43 13.97
C LYS A 329 -5.11 2.54 14.70
N PRO A 330 -4.83 3.70 14.07
CA PRO A 330 -4.02 4.77 14.67
C PRO A 330 -4.47 5.17 16.08
N ARG A 331 -5.79 5.29 16.28
CA ARG A 331 -6.43 5.69 17.56
C ARG A 331 -6.07 4.83 18.79
N HIS A 332 -5.55 3.62 18.59
CA HIS A 332 -5.21 2.71 19.69
C HIS A 332 -3.72 2.35 19.73
N TYR A 333 -2.90 2.94 18.87
CA TYR A 333 -1.52 2.50 18.68
C TYR A 333 -0.63 2.73 19.91
N GLN A 334 -0.70 3.90 20.55
CA GLN A 334 0.08 4.19 21.77
C GLN A 334 -0.27 3.22 22.90
N ARG A 335 -1.56 3.09 23.23
CA ARG A 335 -2.05 2.15 24.25
C ARG A 335 -1.69 0.70 23.93
N TYR A 336 -1.73 0.33 22.65
CA TYR A 336 -1.28 -0.98 22.20
C TYR A 336 0.22 -1.17 22.46
N SER A 337 1.05 -0.19 22.11
CA SER A 337 2.50 -0.24 22.27
C SER A 337 2.91 -0.39 23.72
N GLU A 338 2.36 0.42 24.62
CA GLU A 338 2.62 0.33 26.07
C GLU A 338 2.23 -1.04 26.65
N ARG A 339 1.02 -1.50 26.31
CA ARG A 339 0.55 -2.82 26.73
C ARG A 339 1.46 -3.93 26.23
N MET A 340 1.94 -3.83 24.99
CA MET A 340 2.84 -4.82 24.41
C MET A 340 4.23 -4.79 25.03
N LYS A 341 4.73 -3.61 25.40
CA LYS A 341 5.98 -3.46 26.14
C LYS A 341 5.92 -4.16 27.50
N SER A 342 4.81 -4.02 28.24
CA SER A 342 4.62 -4.74 29.51
C SER A 342 4.54 -6.25 29.31
N LYS A 343 3.77 -6.72 28.31
CA LYS A 343 3.66 -8.16 27.99
C LYS A 343 4.97 -8.79 27.57
N ARG A 344 5.81 -8.07 26.82
CA ARG A 344 7.17 -8.54 26.47
C ARG A 344 7.98 -8.87 27.72
N LYS A 345 7.95 -7.99 28.72
CA LYS A 345 8.60 -8.22 30.02
C LYS A 345 8.06 -9.45 30.73
N GLU A 346 6.74 -9.63 30.75
CA GLU A 346 6.11 -10.84 31.31
C GLU A 346 6.54 -12.12 30.58
N TRP A 347 6.71 -12.07 29.26
CA TRP A 347 7.11 -13.23 28.46
C TRP A 347 8.62 -13.46 28.41
N GLY A 348 9.44 -12.51 28.85
CA GLY A 348 10.90 -12.57 28.72
C GLY A 348 11.40 -12.52 27.28
N ILE A 349 10.58 -12.02 26.33
CA ILE A 349 10.91 -12.02 24.89
C ILE A 349 11.36 -10.62 24.46
N LEU A 350 12.57 -10.53 23.89
CA LEU A 350 13.16 -9.29 23.39
C LEU A 350 13.09 -8.15 24.41
N CYS A 351 13.46 -8.42 25.67
CA CYS A 351 13.33 -7.46 26.77
C CYS A 351 14.47 -6.46 26.88
N SER A 352 15.46 -6.51 25.98
CA SER A 352 16.67 -5.70 26.05
C SER A 352 16.34 -4.21 25.94
N SER A 353 16.52 -3.53 27.06
CA SER A 353 16.79 -2.11 27.17
C SER A 353 18.27 -1.98 27.49
N ASN A 354 19.09 -1.75 26.47
CA ASN A 354 20.35 -1.04 26.62
C ASN A 354 20.27 0.21 25.76
#